data_AF-A0A1F6P8M8-F1
#
_entry.id   AF-A0A1F6P8M8-F1
#
_cell.length_a   1.000
_cell.length_b   1.000
_cell.length_c   1.000
_cell.angle_alpha   90.00
_cell.angle_beta   90.00
_cell.angle_gamma   90.00
#
_symmetry.space_group_name_H-M   'P 1'
#
loop_
_entity.id
_entity.type
_entity.pdbx_description
1 polymer ?
#
loop_
_entity_poly.entity_id
_entity_poly.type
_entity_poly.pdbx_seq_one_letter_code
_entity_poly.pdbx_strand_id
1 'polypeptide(L)'
;MNKTKLITSSAYAAITSIVFVVVITIWAEFNAPLKNWLANFSGHHWTSKSIFSVVLYALVTFAAYLLPFKYSDDCLKKSLNFLFAFTVLGVAALALFFTGHHFKIF
;
A
#
# COMPACT_ATOMS: atom_id res chain seq x y z
N MET A 1 15.05 4.96 -20.76
CA MET A 1 14.01 4.45 -19.82
C MET A 1 12.65 4.89 -20.34
N ASN A 2 11.69 3.97 -20.50
CA ASN A 2 10.35 4.32 -20.97
C ASN A 2 9.55 4.95 -19.81
N LYS A 3 9.25 6.24 -19.90
CA LYS A 3 8.59 7.02 -18.84
C LYS A 3 7.19 6.50 -18.53
N THR A 4 6.37 6.29 -19.55
CA THR A 4 4.99 5.77 -19.40
C THR A 4 4.98 4.42 -18.70
N LYS A 5 5.91 3.55 -19.08
CA LYS A 5 6.10 2.23 -18.47
C LYS A 5 6.47 2.34 -16.99
N LEU A 6 7.43 3.20 -16.66
CA LEU A 6 7.86 3.39 -15.27
C LEU A 6 6.73 3.96 -14.39
N ILE A 7 6.03 5.00 -14.87
CA ILE A 7 4.94 5.63 -14.12
C ILE A 7 3.80 4.63 -13.89
N THR A 8 3.42 3.87 -14.92
CA THR A 8 2.37 2.84 -14.80
C THR A 8 2.79 1.75 -13.80
N SER A 9 4.04 1.29 -13.85
CA SER A 9 4.58 0.29 -12.92
C SER A 9 4.58 0.80 -11.48
N SER A 10 5.01 2.05 -11.29
CA SER A 10 5.01 2.77 -10.01
C SER A 10 3.59 2.95 -9.46
N ALA A 11 2.59 3.25 -10.32
CA ALA A 11 1.20 3.37 -9.90
C ALA A 11 0.63 2.06 -9.35
N TYR A 12 0.88 0.93 -10.03
CA TYR A 12 0.49 -0.39 -9.51
C TYR A 12 1.20 -0.77 -8.21
N ALA A 13 2.49 -0.44 -8.10
CA ALA A 13 3.24 -0.64 -6.86
C ALA A 13 2.66 0.21 -5.71
N ALA A 14 2.34 1.47 -5.95
CA ALA A 14 1.72 2.35 -4.97
C ALA A 14 0.34 1.83 -4.52
N ILE A 15 -0.52 1.40 -5.45
CA ILE A 15 -1.81 0.77 -5.13
C ILE A 15 -1.59 -0.44 -4.21
N THR A 16 -0.66 -1.32 -4.57
CA THR A 16 -0.35 -2.52 -3.79
C THR A 16 0.16 -2.16 -2.38
N SER A 17 1.04 -1.17 -2.27
CA SER A 17 1.52 -0.68 -0.98
C SER A 17 0.43 -0.03 -0.14
N ILE A 18 -0.50 0.72 -0.74
CA ILE A 18 -1.67 1.28 -0.03
C ILE A 18 -2.51 0.15 0.57
N VAL A 19 -2.87 -0.85 -0.24
CA VAL A 19 -3.65 -2.00 0.23
C VAL A 19 -2.93 -2.73 1.35
N PHE A 20 -1.63 -2.99 1.19
CA PHE A 20 -0.81 -3.60 2.23
C PHE A 20 -0.85 -2.79 3.53
N VAL A 21 -0.59 -1.48 3.47
CA VAL A 21 -0.56 -0.60 4.65
C VAL A 21 -1.91 -0.58 5.37
N VAL A 22 -3.02 -0.50 4.63
CA VAL A 22 -4.37 -0.54 5.21
C VAL A 22 -4.60 -1.86 5.94
N VAL A 23 -4.37 -2.98 5.25
CA VAL A 23 -4.60 -4.33 5.79
C VAL A 23 -3.72 -4.60 7.01
N ILE A 24 -2.41 -4.37 6.90
CA ILE A 24 -1.48 -4.66 8.00
C ILE A 24 -1.72 -3.75 9.22
N THR A 25 -2.19 -2.51 8.99
CA THR A 25 -2.47 -1.59 10.09
C THR A 25 -3.68 -2.04 10.88
N ILE A 26 -4.79 -2.35 10.19
CA ILE A 26 -6.03 -2.82 10.83
C ILE A 26 -5.79 -4.17 11.50
N TRP A 27 -5.16 -5.13 10.80
CA TRP A 27 -4.92 -6.47 11.34
C TRP A 27 -4.01 -6.45 12.57
N ALA A 28 -2.92 -5.66 12.55
CA ALA A 28 -2.05 -5.55 13.71
C ALA A 28 -2.75 -4.92 14.92
N GLU A 29 -3.82 -4.14 14.73
CA GLU A 29 -4.58 -3.60 15.85
C GLU A 29 -5.38 -4.67 16.59
N PHE A 30 -5.93 -5.64 15.85
CA PHE A 30 -6.69 -6.76 16.42
C PHE A 30 -5.83 -7.96 16.85
N ASN A 31 -4.57 -8.02 16.42
CA ASN A 31 -3.71 -9.19 16.64
C ASN A 31 -2.41 -8.79 17.38
N ALA A 32 -2.41 -8.98 18.71
CA ALA A 32 -1.26 -8.70 19.55
C ALA A 32 0.03 -9.48 19.16
N PRO A 33 -0.03 -10.79 18.82
CA PRO A 33 1.15 -11.51 18.33
C PRO A 33 1.79 -10.87 17.09
N LEU A 34 0.98 -10.48 16.10
CA LEU A 34 1.45 -9.80 14.89
C LEU A 34 2.08 -8.44 15.21
N LYS A 35 1.43 -7.63 16.07
CA LYS A 35 1.95 -6.34 16.51
C LYS A 35 3.31 -6.49 17.21
N ASN A 36 3.48 -7.51 18.04
CA ASN A 36 4.73 -7.80 18.73
C ASN A 36 5.81 -8.33 17.78
N TRP A 37 5.46 -9.21 16.83
CA TRP A 37 6.40 -9.68 15.81
C TRP A 37 6.94 -8.52 14.97
N LEU A 38 6.07 -7.60 14.55
CA LEU A 38 6.48 -6.37 13.89
C LEU A 38 7.40 -5.55 14.79
N ALA A 39 7.01 -5.27 16.03
CA ALA A 39 7.86 -4.50 16.95
C ALA A 39 9.24 -5.13 17.18
N ASN A 40 9.34 -6.46 17.26
CA ASN A 40 10.61 -7.17 17.43
C ASN A 40 11.54 -7.06 16.21
N PHE A 41 10.99 -6.88 15.01
CA PHE A 41 11.79 -6.79 13.79
C PHE A 41 12.59 -5.49 13.70
N SER A 42 12.01 -4.34 14.07
CA SER A 42 12.69 -3.03 13.94
C SER A 42 12.55 -2.12 15.16
N GLY A 43 12.24 -2.68 16.34
CA GLY A 43 12.02 -1.96 17.59
C GLY A 43 10.63 -1.31 17.75
N HIS A 44 9.93 -1.04 16.66
CA HIS A 44 8.57 -0.49 16.70
C HIS A 44 7.72 -0.95 15.50
N HIS A 45 6.51 -1.39 15.78
CA HIS A 45 5.64 -2.02 14.77
C HIS A 45 5.22 -1.07 13.64
N TRP A 46 5.15 0.24 13.89
CA TRP A 46 4.92 1.24 12.82
C TRP A 46 6.12 1.34 11.87
N THR A 47 7.34 1.32 12.40
CA THR A 47 8.57 1.36 11.60
C THR A 47 8.67 0.14 10.69
N SER A 48 8.36 -1.06 11.19
CA SER A 48 8.42 -2.29 10.38
C SER A 48 7.41 -2.28 9.23
N LYS A 49 6.18 -1.79 9.46
CA LYS A 49 5.18 -1.63 8.39
C LYS A 49 5.70 -0.71 7.29
N SER A 50 6.34 0.41 7.65
CA SER A 50 6.92 1.33 6.68
C SER A 50 8.07 0.69 5.90
N ILE A 51 9.00 -0.02 6.56
CA ILE A 51 10.08 -0.77 5.90
C ILE A 51 9.50 -1.76 4.89
N PHE A 52 8.53 -2.57 5.31
CA PHE A 52 7.88 -3.54 4.43
C PHE A 52 7.14 -2.88 3.28
N SER A 53 6.49 -1.74 3.49
CA SER A 53 5.80 -1.01 2.40
C SER A 53 6.77 -0.48 1.35
N VAL A 54 7.97 -0.03 1.76
CA VAL A 54 9.02 0.47 0.85
C VAL A 54 9.64 -0.68 0.07
N VAL A 55 9.95 -1.79 0.76
CA VAL A 55 10.47 -3.01 0.11
C VAL A 55 9.44 -3.55 -0.87
N LEU A 56 8.17 -3.67 -0.47
CA LEU A 56 7.08 -4.10 -1.34
C LEU A 56 6.94 -3.19 -2.55
N TYR A 57 6.96 -1.86 -2.35
CA TYR A 57 6.89 -0.90 -3.44
C TYR A 57 8.03 -1.09 -4.44
N ALA A 58 9.27 -1.24 -3.96
CA ALA A 58 10.44 -1.45 -4.82
C ALA A 58 10.33 -2.76 -5.61
N LEU A 59 9.97 -3.86 -4.94
CA LEU A 59 9.82 -5.18 -5.56
C LEU A 59 8.70 -5.19 -6.61
N VAL A 60 7.54 -4.62 -6.30
CA VAL A 60 6.40 -4.57 -7.22
C VAL A 60 6.69 -3.62 -8.38
N THR A 61 7.34 -2.48 -8.14
CA THR A 61 7.75 -1.57 -9.23
C THR A 61 8.70 -2.28 -10.19
N PHE A 62 9.72 -2.96 -9.65
CA PHE A 62 10.69 -3.70 -10.44
C PHE A 62 10.02 -4.84 -11.22
N ALA A 63 9.20 -5.66 -10.56
CA ALA A 63 8.48 -6.76 -11.19
C ALA A 63 7.54 -6.27 -12.31
N ALA A 64 6.71 -5.25 -12.03
CA ALA A 64 5.80 -4.65 -13.02
C ALA A 64 6.57 -4.04 -14.19
N TYR A 65 7.71 -3.40 -13.93
CA TYR A 65 8.57 -2.86 -14.99
C TYR A 65 9.20 -3.97 -15.86
N LEU A 66 9.44 -5.16 -15.35
CA LEU A 66 9.95 -6.26 -16.18
C LEU A 66 8.87 -6.91 -17.06
N LEU A 67 7.58 -6.76 -16.71
CA LEU A 67 6.50 -7.38 -17.47
C LEU A 67 6.35 -6.78 -18.87
N PRO A 68 6.13 -7.62 -19.90
CA PRO A 68 6.05 -7.21 -21.31
C PRO A 68 4.66 -6.65 -21.68
N PHE A 69 4.07 -5.80 -20.83
CA PHE A 69 2.79 -5.18 -21.14
C PHE A 69 2.92 -4.09 -22.21
N LYS A 70 1.86 -3.89 -22.99
CA LYS A 70 1.73 -2.74 -23.88
C LYS A 70 1.31 -1.53 -23.04
N TYR A 71 2.22 -0.59 -22.85
CA TYR A 71 1.98 0.65 -22.11
C TYR A 71 1.50 1.73 -23.08
N SER A 72 0.19 2.03 -23.06
CA SER A 72 -0.43 3.12 -23.79
C SER A 72 -0.79 4.28 -22.85
N ASP A 73 -1.04 5.46 -23.41
CA ASP A 73 -1.49 6.64 -22.63
C ASP A 73 -2.83 6.38 -21.92
N ASP A 74 -3.71 5.57 -22.50
CA ASP A 74 -4.96 5.16 -21.86
C ASP A 74 -4.71 4.26 -20.63
N CYS A 75 -3.73 3.36 -20.72
CA CYS A 75 -3.32 2.53 -19.59
C CYS A 75 -2.73 3.39 -18.46
N LEU A 76 -1.91 4.38 -18.81
CA LEU A 76 -1.36 5.35 -17.86
C LEU A 76 -2.48 6.10 -17.14
N LYS A 77 -3.41 6.72 -17.88
CA LYS A 77 -4.55 7.44 -17.28
C LYS A 77 -5.39 6.55 -16.37
N LYS A 78 -5.73 5.34 -16.80
CA LYS A 78 -6.48 4.37 -15.98
C LYS A 78 -5.73 4.02 -14.70
N SER A 79 -4.43 3.73 -14.78
CA SER A 79 -3.62 3.39 -13.59
C SER A 79 -3.55 4.53 -12.58
N LEU A 80 -3.44 5.79 -13.03
CA LEU A 80 -3.45 6.96 -12.16
C LEU A 80 -4.83 7.21 -11.53
N ASN A 81 -5.92 7.03 -12.29
CA ASN A 81 -7.28 7.12 -11.75
C ASN A 81 -7.54 6.05 -10.68
N PHE A 82 -7.08 4.81 -10.92
CA PHE A 82 -7.14 3.76 -9.90
C PHE A 82 -6.29 4.10 -8.68
N LEU A 83 -5.06 4.59 -8.87
CA LEU A 83 -4.22 5.01 -7.74
C LEU A 83 -4.90 6.09 -6.90
N PHE A 84 -5.51 7.07 -7.54
CA PHE A 84 -6.28 8.10 -6.85
C PHE A 84 -7.45 7.50 -6.06
N ALA A 85 -8.26 6.64 -6.69
CA ALA A 85 -9.37 5.96 -6.03
C ALA A 85 -8.90 5.13 -4.82
N PHE A 86 -7.84 4.34 -4.94
CA PHE A 86 -7.28 3.55 -3.84
C PHE A 86 -6.70 4.42 -2.73
N THR A 87 -6.13 5.58 -3.06
CA THR A 87 -5.67 6.54 -2.06
C THR A 87 -6.84 7.06 -1.23
N VAL A 88 -7.91 7.50 -1.89
CA VAL A 88 -9.13 7.98 -1.21
C VAL A 88 -9.75 6.87 -0.36
N LEU A 89 -9.89 5.66 -0.90
CA LEU A 89 -10.43 4.52 -0.18
C LEU A 89 -9.55 4.12 1.02
N GLY A 90 -8.23 4.12 0.87
CA GLY A 90 -7.30 3.80 1.95
C GLY A 90 -7.35 4.81 3.09
N VAL A 91 -7.40 6.10 2.76
CA VAL A 91 -7.59 7.18 3.75
C VAL A 91 -8.92 7.02 4.46
N ALA A 92 -10.01 6.83 3.71
CA ALA A 92 -11.34 6.64 4.29
C ALA A 92 -11.40 5.40 5.21
N ALA A 93 -10.82 4.27 4.78
CA ALA A 93 -10.80 3.04 5.55
C ALA A 93 -10.06 3.21 6.89
N LEU A 94 -8.87 3.81 6.89
CA LEU A 94 -8.11 4.04 8.12
C LEU A 94 -8.78 5.08 9.02
N ALA A 95 -9.33 6.15 8.45
CA ALA A 95 -10.06 7.16 9.21
C ALA A 95 -11.29 6.55 9.90
N LEU A 96 -12.15 5.86 9.14
CA LEU A 96 -13.33 5.18 9.69
C LEU A 96 -12.95 4.12 10.74
N PHE A 97 -11.88 3.37 10.50
CA PHE A 97 -11.38 2.39 11.44
C PHE A 97 -11.01 3.02 12.79
N PHE A 98 -10.10 4.01 12.79
CA PHE A 98 -9.65 4.63 14.03
C PHE A 98 -10.72 5.48 14.71
N THR A 99 -11.58 6.14 13.93
CA THR A 99 -12.74 6.87 14.47
C THR A 99 -13.72 5.93 15.13
N GLY A 100 -14.11 4.84 14.46
CA GLY A 100 -15.02 3.85 15.02
C GLY A 100 -14.47 3.17 16.28
N HIS A 101 -13.19 2.79 16.25
CA HIS A 101 -12.49 2.21 17.39
C HIS A 101 -12.40 3.21 18.56
N HIS A 102 -12.14 4.49 18.31
CA HIS A 102 -12.11 5.53 19.34
C HIS A 102 -13.48 5.71 20.02
N PHE A 103 -14.56 5.71 19.25
CA PHE A 103 -15.92 5.82 19.75
C PHE A 103 -16.52 4.48 20.25
N LYS A 104 -15.73 3.39 20.25
CA LYS A 104 -16.15 2.06 20.70
C LYS A 104 -17.39 1.53 19.96
N ILE A 105 -17.50 1.86 18.67
CA ILE A 105 -18.56 1.30 17.80
C ILE A 105 -18.28 -0.19 17.54
N PHE A 106 -17.00 -0.56 17.54
CA PHE A 106 -16.46 -1.92 17.50
C PHE A 106 -15.12 -1.96 18.25
#